data_AF-A0A839EX36-F1
#
_entry.id   AF-A0A839EX36-F1
#
_cell.length_a   1.000
_cell.length_b   1.000
_cell.length_c   1.000
_cell.angle_alpha   90.00
_cell.angle_beta   90.00
_cell.angle_gamma   90.00
#
_symmetry.space_group_name_H-M   'P 1'
#
loop_
_entity.id
_entity.type
_entity.pdbx_description
1 polymer ?
#
loop_
_entity_poly.entity_id
_entity_poly.type
_entity_poly.pdbx_seq_one_letter_code
_entity_poly.pdbx_strand_id
1 'polypeptide(L)'
;MLRLRHATVGGAERDALRCAHPARAGGPAAFAVALALLFAASAAATVLGCAAMASHAQPMPGGWMLSAMDMPMCGQGAVGGLLAFAAMWLAMTVAMMLPSLAPALWRYRSMLDHARVPHADRLLVSAGAGYFATWLVVGIVLCVLGDGAGDLMLQRPAWSRAMPALGGATVIIAGMAQFSAWKRHHLACCRAAFAHDDPAVRGIDAWHDGVRLGLHCNAACANLTAVLLVLGVMDLRAMALVAAAITAERLAPRDANVVRSVGVVLVGVGACVLGQALA
;
A
#
# COMPACT_ATOMS: atom_id res chain seq x y z
N MET A 1 71.67 -4.25 -30.01
CA MET A 1 71.15 -5.62 -29.75
C MET A 1 71.17 -5.76 -28.23
N LEU A 2 70.10 -5.88 -27.45
CA LEU A 2 68.81 -6.53 -27.63
C LEU A 2 67.74 -5.74 -26.82
N ARG A 3 66.55 -5.56 -27.43
CA ARG A 3 65.30 -5.34 -26.70
C ARG A 3 64.93 -6.62 -25.95
N LEU A 4 64.19 -6.50 -24.84
CA LEU A 4 62.88 -7.16 -24.67
C LEU A 4 62.25 -6.70 -23.35
N ARG A 5 61.27 -5.80 -23.48
CA ARG A 5 60.25 -5.50 -22.48
C ARG A 5 59.36 -6.74 -22.33
N HIS A 6 59.52 -7.50 -21.25
CA HIS A 6 58.45 -8.38 -20.77
C HIS A 6 57.57 -7.58 -19.81
N ALA A 7 56.67 -6.79 -20.39
CA ALA A 7 55.58 -6.18 -19.67
C ALA A 7 54.28 -6.51 -20.41
N THR A 8 53.29 -6.93 -19.62
CA THR A 8 51.86 -6.86 -19.90
C THR A 8 51.30 -7.72 -21.04
N VAL A 9 51.09 -9.01 -20.78
CA VAL A 9 49.99 -9.76 -21.42
C VAL A 9 49.01 -10.28 -20.35
N GLY A 10 49.51 -10.81 -19.23
CA GLY A 10 48.65 -11.35 -18.16
C GLY A 10 47.86 -10.35 -17.31
N GLY A 11 48.17 -9.04 -17.37
CA GLY A 11 47.42 -7.99 -16.63
C GLY A 11 46.19 -7.50 -17.39
N ALA A 12 46.35 -7.24 -18.70
CA ALA A 12 45.26 -6.77 -19.55
C ALA A 12 44.16 -7.83 -19.75
N GLU A 13 44.52 -9.13 -19.80
CA GLU A 13 43.54 -10.23 -19.85
C GLU A 13 42.76 -10.37 -18.53
N ARG A 14 43.39 -10.15 -17.38
CA ARG A 14 42.71 -10.20 -16.07
C ARG A 14 41.74 -9.03 -15.86
N ASP A 15 42.04 -7.87 -16.43
CA ASP A 15 41.12 -6.72 -16.43
C ASP A 15 40.01 -6.87 -17.49
N ALA A 16 40.31 -7.46 -18.65
CA ALA A 16 39.29 -7.80 -19.66
C ALA A 16 38.31 -8.88 -19.17
N LEU A 17 38.77 -9.87 -18.40
CA LEU A 17 37.93 -10.87 -17.74
C LEU A 17 37.07 -10.28 -16.60
N ARG A 18 37.48 -9.14 -15.99
CA ARG A 18 36.62 -8.38 -15.06
C ARG A 18 35.57 -7.52 -15.77
N CYS A 19 35.81 -7.14 -17.03
CA CYS A 19 34.82 -6.45 -17.86
C CYS A 19 33.80 -7.40 -18.52
N ALA A 20 34.10 -8.69 -18.61
CA ALA A 20 33.16 -9.73 -18.99
C ALA A 20 32.38 -10.25 -17.78
N HIS A 21 31.82 -9.36 -16.96
CA HIS A 21 30.83 -9.77 -15.97
C HIS A 21 29.55 -10.09 -16.72
N PRO A 22 29.02 -11.33 -16.67
CA PRO A 22 27.74 -11.63 -17.28
C PRO A 22 26.72 -10.68 -16.66
N ALA A 23 25.98 -9.97 -17.52
CA ALA A 23 24.94 -9.03 -17.15
C ALA A 23 24.04 -9.66 -16.05
N ARG A 24 24.30 -9.31 -14.79
CA ARG A 24 23.49 -9.83 -13.68
C ARG A 24 22.15 -9.12 -13.70
N ALA A 25 21.12 -9.93 -13.99
CA ALA A 25 19.72 -9.80 -13.62
C ALA A 25 19.21 -8.38 -13.30
N GLY A 26 18.58 -7.78 -14.32
CA GLY A 26 17.55 -6.75 -14.19
C GLY A 26 18.06 -5.33 -13.90
N GLY A 27 18.38 -4.57 -14.95
CA GLY A 27 18.59 -3.13 -14.87
C GLY A 27 17.34 -2.36 -14.42
N PRO A 28 17.42 -1.02 -14.25
CA PRO A 28 16.30 -0.17 -13.80
C PRO A 28 15.01 -0.38 -14.60
N ALA A 29 15.15 -0.64 -15.91
CA ALA A 29 14.04 -0.94 -16.80
C ALA A 29 13.31 -2.24 -16.43
N ALA A 30 14.03 -3.31 -16.10
CA ALA A 30 13.41 -4.59 -15.75
C ALA A 30 12.63 -4.51 -14.42
N PHE A 31 13.18 -3.80 -13.43
CA PHE A 31 12.49 -3.52 -12.18
C PHE A 31 11.21 -2.69 -12.41
N ALA A 32 11.30 -1.62 -13.20
CA ALA A 32 10.15 -0.78 -13.52
C ALA A 32 9.07 -1.56 -14.28
N VAL A 33 9.46 -2.37 -15.27
CA VAL A 33 8.54 -3.23 -16.02
C VAL A 33 7.86 -4.26 -15.10
N ALA A 34 8.61 -4.93 -14.22
CA ALA A 34 8.04 -5.89 -13.28
C ALA A 34 6.99 -5.24 -12.35
N LEU A 35 7.30 -4.05 -11.80
CA LEU A 35 6.34 -3.30 -10.98
C LEU A 35 5.13 -2.80 -11.78
N ALA A 36 5.32 -2.36 -13.02
CA ALA A 36 4.24 -1.91 -13.88
C ALA A 36 3.30 -3.06 -14.25
N LEU A 37 3.84 -4.25 -14.56
CA LEU A 37 3.05 -5.46 -14.81
C LEU A 37 2.28 -5.90 -13.57
N LEU A 38 2.92 -5.89 -12.40
CA LEU A 38 2.27 -6.21 -11.13
C LEU A 38 1.13 -5.21 -10.84
N PHE A 39 1.39 -3.91 -10.99
CA PHE A 39 0.37 -2.87 -10.84
C PHE A 39 -0.80 -3.08 -11.79
N ALA A 40 -0.54 -3.29 -13.08
CA ALA A 40 -1.57 -3.47 -14.09
C ALA A 40 -2.42 -4.72 -13.82
N ALA A 41 -1.79 -5.85 -13.47
CA ALA A 41 -2.49 -7.08 -13.13
C ALA A 41 -3.36 -6.92 -11.88
N SER A 42 -2.81 -6.30 -10.82
CA SER A 42 -3.56 -6.03 -9.59
C SER A 42 -4.70 -5.05 -9.81
N ALA A 43 -4.47 -3.95 -10.54
CA ALA A 43 -5.51 -2.98 -10.86
C ALA A 43 -6.63 -3.59 -11.70
N ALA A 44 -6.30 -4.42 -12.71
CA ALA A 44 -7.28 -5.14 -13.50
C ALA A 44 -8.12 -6.09 -12.63
N ALA A 45 -7.46 -6.88 -11.76
CA ALA A 45 -8.15 -7.76 -10.82
C ALA A 45 -9.09 -6.98 -9.87
N THR A 46 -8.64 -5.82 -9.37
CA THR A 46 -9.47 -4.93 -8.54
C THR A 46 -10.67 -4.39 -9.28
N VAL A 47 -10.50 -3.89 -10.51
CA VAL A 47 -11.59 -3.35 -11.34
C VAL A 47 -12.61 -4.44 -11.65
N LEU A 48 -12.14 -5.62 -12.05
CA LEU A 48 -13.01 -6.77 -12.33
C LEU A 48 -13.77 -7.23 -11.08
N GLY A 49 -13.10 -7.27 -9.92
CA GLY A 49 -13.72 -7.60 -8.64
C GLY A 49 -14.78 -6.57 -8.21
N CYS A 50 -14.46 -5.26 -8.31
CA CYS A 50 -15.42 -4.21 -8.02
C CYS A 50 -16.65 -4.28 -8.94
N ALA A 51 -16.44 -4.52 -10.24
CA ALA A 51 -17.52 -4.65 -11.22
C ALA A 51 -18.41 -5.88 -10.92
N ALA A 52 -17.82 -7.01 -10.55
CA ALA A 52 -18.55 -8.23 -10.21
C ALA A 52 -19.38 -8.09 -8.92
N MET A 53 -18.96 -7.24 -7.97
CA MET A 53 -19.70 -7.04 -6.72
C MET A 53 -20.72 -5.90 -6.79
N ALA A 54 -20.49 -4.89 -7.65
CA ALA A 54 -21.45 -3.80 -7.86
C ALA A 54 -22.82 -4.31 -8.34
N SER A 55 -22.88 -5.46 -9.02
CA SER A 55 -24.15 -6.10 -9.42
C SER A 55 -24.96 -6.68 -8.25
N HIS A 56 -24.41 -6.74 -7.04
CA HIS A 56 -25.05 -7.31 -5.84
C HIS A 56 -25.32 -6.27 -4.74
N ALA A 57 -25.15 -4.97 -5.01
CA ALA A 57 -25.40 -3.92 -4.01
C ALA A 57 -26.89 -3.82 -3.64
N GLN A 58 -27.20 -3.87 -2.35
CA GLN A 58 -28.57 -3.72 -1.83
C GLN A 58 -28.78 -2.34 -1.18
N PRO A 59 -29.91 -1.66 -1.48
CA PRO A 59 -30.24 -0.38 -0.87
C PRO A 59 -30.61 -0.56 0.62
N MET A 60 -30.08 0.30 1.49
CA MET A 60 -30.38 0.30 2.93
C MET A 60 -31.26 1.48 3.35
N PRO A 61 -32.02 1.36 4.47
CA PRO A 61 -32.71 2.48 5.09
C PRO A 61 -31.72 3.62 5.41
N GLY A 62 -32.01 4.83 4.91
CA GLY A 62 -31.12 5.98 4.98
C GLY A 62 -30.47 6.37 3.65
N GLY A 63 -30.83 5.72 2.54
CA GLY A 63 -30.44 6.15 1.18
C GLY A 63 -28.99 5.85 0.80
N TRP A 64 -28.28 5.07 1.61
CA TRP A 64 -26.92 4.59 1.34
C TRP A 64 -26.95 3.10 0.94
N MET A 65 -25.87 2.64 0.32
CA MET A 65 -25.71 1.24 -0.11
C MET A 65 -24.82 0.50 0.88
N LEU A 66 -25.26 -0.66 1.36
CA LEU A 66 -24.40 -1.54 2.13
C LEU A 66 -23.28 -2.03 1.20
N SER A 67 -22.03 -1.82 1.60
CA SER A 67 -20.89 -2.29 0.83
C SER A 67 -20.94 -3.81 0.72
N ALA A 68 -20.68 -4.36 -0.47
CA ALA A 68 -20.64 -5.80 -0.74
C ALA A 68 -19.55 -6.56 0.06
N MET A 69 -18.78 -5.86 0.91
CA MET A 69 -17.91 -6.43 1.93
C MET A 69 -18.70 -7.30 2.94
N ASP A 70 -20.00 -7.01 3.12
CA ASP A 70 -20.89 -7.69 4.08
C ASP A 70 -21.74 -8.80 3.45
N MET A 71 -21.55 -9.13 2.17
CA MET A 71 -22.22 -10.28 1.57
C MET A 71 -21.32 -11.51 1.69
N PRO A 72 -21.78 -12.60 2.34
CA PRO A 72 -21.15 -13.89 2.20
C PRO A 72 -21.07 -14.17 0.71
N MET A 73 -19.85 -14.34 0.17
CA MET A 73 -19.64 -14.81 -1.20
C MET A 73 -20.47 -16.09 -1.37
N CYS A 74 -21.66 -15.95 -1.98
CA CYS A 74 -22.71 -16.95 -1.88
C CYS A 74 -22.18 -18.31 -2.36
N GLY A 75 -22.19 -19.31 -1.47
CA GLY A 75 -21.86 -20.70 -1.81
C GLY A 75 -20.42 -21.17 -1.49
N GLN A 76 -19.54 -20.35 -0.91
CA GLN A 76 -18.14 -20.75 -0.66
C GLN A 76 -17.81 -21.21 0.78
N GLY A 77 -18.79 -21.25 1.69
CA GLY A 77 -18.54 -21.49 3.12
C GLY A 77 -17.68 -20.40 3.78
N ALA A 78 -17.58 -20.41 5.11
CA ALA A 78 -16.90 -19.35 5.86
C ALA A 78 -15.41 -19.17 5.45
N VAL A 79 -14.70 -20.28 5.21
CA VAL A 79 -13.28 -20.25 4.81
C VAL A 79 -13.11 -19.74 3.38
N GLY A 80 -13.94 -20.19 2.44
CA GLY A 80 -13.86 -19.76 1.04
C GLY A 80 -14.19 -18.28 0.88
N GLY A 81 -15.19 -17.77 1.63
CA GLY A 81 -15.50 -16.35 1.69
C GLY A 81 -14.33 -15.51 2.22
N LEU A 82 -13.68 -15.94 3.31
CA LEU A 82 -12.51 -15.26 3.87
C LEU A 82 -11.32 -15.27 2.90
N LEU A 83 -11.07 -16.38 2.20
CA LEU A 83 -9.99 -16.48 1.21
C LEU A 83 -10.26 -15.59 -0.01
N ALA A 84 -11.49 -15.55 -0.50
CA ALA A 84 -11.89 -14.66 -1.59
C ALA A 84 -11.73 -13.19 -1.19
N PHE A 85 -12.18 -12.83 0.02
CA PHE A 85 -11.99 -11.51 0.59
C PHE A 85 -10.50 -11.15 0.70
N ALA A 86 -9.69 -12.04 1.27
CA ALA A 86 -8.25 -11.85 1.43
C ALA A 86 -7.56 -11.63 0.09
N ALA A 87 -7.90 -12.42 -0.93
CA ALA A 87 -7.35 -12.28 -2.28
C ALA A 87 -7.71 -10.94 -2.93
N MET A 88 -8.99 -10.54 -2.85
CA MET A 88 -9.46 -9.27 -3.37
C MET A 88 -8.86 -8.07 -2.63
N TRP A 89 -8.84 -8.12 -1.30
CA TRP A 89 -8.21 -7.11 -0.44
C TRP A 89 -6.73 -6.95 -0.77
N LEU A 90 -6.02 -8.06 -0.95
CA LEU A 90 -4.61 -8.04 -1.31
C LEU A 90 -4.39 -7.43 -2.70
N ALA A 91 -5.16 -7.84 -3.71
CA ALA A 91 -5.08 -7.27 -5.06
C ALA A 91 -5.28 -5.76 -5.05
N MET A 92 -6.32 -5.31 -4.34
CA MET A 92 -6.61 -3.90 -4.13
C MET A 92 -5.46 -3.16 -3.43
N THR A 93 -4.98 -3.71 -2.31
CA THR A 93 -3.91 -3.10 -1.53
C THR A 93 -2.64 -2.98 -2.37
N VAL A 94 -2.31 -4.02 -3.16
CA VAL A 94 -1.17 -3.98 -4.09
C VAL A 94 -1.37 -2.85 -5.09
N ALA A 95 -2.53 -2.75 -5.75
CA ALA A 95 -2.80 -1.68 -6.70
C ALA A 95 -2.63 -0.29 -6.06
N MET A 96 -3.12 -0.07 -4.84
CA MET A 96 -3.07 1.24 -4.18
C MET A 96 -1.71 1.59 -3.59
N MET A 97 -1.01 0.61 -3.01
CA MET A 97 0.23 0.85 -2.25
C MET A 97 1.50 0.72 -3.08
N LEU A 98 1.48 -0.07 -4.16
CA LEU A 98 2.66 -0.34 -4.98
C LEU A 98 3.32 0.94 -5.54
N PRO A 99 2.58 1.96 -6.03
CA PRO A 99 3.19 3.22 -6.48
C PRO A 99 4.00 3.92 -5.38
N SER A 100 3.50 3.91 -4.15
CA SER A 100 4.16 4.52 -2.99
C SER A 100 5.31 3.66 -2.43
N LEU A 101 5.28 2.35 -2.67
CA LEU A 101 6.27 1.38 -2.21
C LEU A 101 7.46 1.28 -3.18
N ALA A 102 7.23 1.49 -4.47
CA ALA A 102 8.22 1.34 -5.54
C ALA A 102 9.54 2.09 -5.26
N PRO A 103 9.55 3.38 -4.83
CA PRO A 103 10.81 4.08 -4.55
C PRO A 103 11.55 3.55 -3.32
N ALA A 104 10.86 2.97 -2.34
CA ALA A 104 11.49 2.33 -1.20
C ALA A 104 12.14 1.00 -1.60
N LEU A 105 11.44 0.18 -2.39
CA LEU A 105 11.99 -1.06 -2.94
C LEU A 105 13.18 -0.81 -3.87
N TRP A 106 13.15 0.26 -4.66
CA TRP A 106 14.27 0.65 -5.51
C TRP A 106 15.52 1.00 -4.69
N ARG A 107 15.36 1.78 -3.62
CA ARG A 107 16.46 2.10 -2.69
C ARG A 107 17.01 0.85 -2.01
N TYR A 108 16.13 -0.05 -1.59
CA TYR A 108 16.55 -1.32 -1.00
C TYR A 108 17.34 -2.18 -1.98
N ARG A 109 16.85 -2.33 -3.22
CA ARG A 109 17.58 -3.01 -4.29
C ARG A 109 18.94 -2.37 -4.53
N SER A 110 18.98 -1.04 -4.65
CA SER A 110 20.22 -0.30 -4.87
C SER A 110 21.23 -0.57 -3.74
N MET A 111 20.80 -0.52 -2.48
CA MET A 111 21.62 -0.87 -1.32
C MET A 111 22.18 -2.30 -1.41
N LEU A 112 21.34 -3.29 -1.75
CA LEU A 112 21.75 -4.69 -1.91
C LEU A 112 22.77 -4.87 -3.05
N ASP A 113 22.56 -4.17 -4.17
CA ASP A 113 23.45 -4.22 -5.34
C ASP A 113 24.82 -3.59 -5.01
N HIS A 114 24.85 -2.45 -4.31
CA HIS A 114 26.09 -1.81 -3.87
C HIS A 114 26.87 -2.68 -2.89
N ALA A 115 26.17 -3.35 -1.97
CA ALA A 115 26.75 -4.30 -1.03
C ALA A 115 27.07 -5.67 -1.66
N ARG A 116 26.79 -5.86 -2.96
CA ARG A 116 27.01 -7.10 -3.72
C ARG A 116 26.37 -8.33 -3.08
N VAL A 117 25.20 -8.15 -2.48
CA VAL A 117 24.48 -9.22 -1.78
C VAL A 117 23.96 -10.23 -2.81
N PRO A 118 24.25 -11.54 -2.64
CA PRO A 118 23.71 -12.55 -3.54
C PRO A 118 22.19 -12.68 -3.35
N HIS A 119 21.46 -13.01 -4.42
CA HIS A 119 19.99 -13.20 -4.40
C HIS A 119 19.18 -11.95 -4.00
N ALA A 120 19.62 -10.75 -4.40
CA ALA A 120 18.92 -9.49 -4.13
C ALA A 120 17.42 -9.51 -4.52
N ASP A 121 17.07 -10.20 -5.62
CA ASP A 121 15.67 -10.35 -6.06
C ASP A 121 14.82 -11.10 -5.03
N ARG A 122 15.34 -12.20 -4.45
CA ARG A 122 14.60 -12.98 -3.43
C ARG A 122 14.40 -12.16 -2.15
N LEU A 123 15.41 -11.38 -1.76
CA LEU A 123 15.33 -10.49 -0.61
C LEU A 123 14.28 -9.39 -0.85
N LEU A 124 14.29 -8.79 -2.04
CA LEU A 124 13.30 -7.79 -2.41
C LEU A 124 11.87 -8.34 -2.38
N VAL A 125 11.65 -9.55 -2.91
CA VAL A 125 10.36 -10.24 -2.83
C VAL A 125 9.97 -10.51 -1.37
N SER A 126 10.91 -10.96 -0.52
CA SER A 126 10.61 -11.20 0.89
C SER A 126 10.28 -9.93 1.67
N ALA A 127 10.92 -8.79 1.35
CA ALA A 127 10.58 -7.49 1.93
C ALA A 127 9.21 -7.00 1.46
N GLY A 128 8.89 -7.16 0.17
CA GLY A 128 7.56 -6.90 -0.35
C GLY A 128 6.48 -7.77 0.31
N ALA A 129 6.77 -9.06 0.49
CA ALA A 129 5.86 -10.00 1.15
C ALA A 129 5.61 -9.63 2.62
N GLY A 130 6.66 -9.27 3.37
CA GLY A 130 6.51 -8.78 4.75
C GLY A 130 5.67 -7.50 4.83
N TYR A 131 5.85 -6.58 3.89
CA TYR A 131 5.02 -5.37 3.78
C TYR A 131 3.54 -5.71 3.56
N PHE A 132 3.23 -6.53 2.55
CA PHE A 132 1.85 -6.88 2.22
C PHE A 132 1.19 -7.81 3.25
N ALA A 133 1.97 -8.62 3.98
CA ALA A 133 1.47 -9.41 5.09
C ALA A 133 0.85 -8.53 6.18
N THR A 134 1.46 -7.38 6.51
CA THR A 134 0.87 -6.45 7.49
C THR A 134 -0.48 -5.88 7.03
N TRP A 135 -0.59 -5.58 5.74
CA TRP A 135 -1.85 -5.12 5.14
C TRP A 135 -2.91 -6.21 5.08
N LEU A 136 -2.51 -7.46 4.86
CA LEU A 136 -3.43 -8.59 4.89
C LEU A 136 -4.04 -8.75 6.29
N VAL A 137 -3.23 -8.62 7.35
CA VAL A 137 -3.72 -8.63 8.73
C VAL A 137 -4.74 -7.50 8.96
N VAL A 138 -4.44 -6.28 8.48
CA VAL A 138 -5.40 -5.16 8.55
C VAL A 138 -6.70 -5.48 7.82
N GLY A 139 -6.62 -6.07 6.62
CA GLY A 139 -7.80 -6.49 5.87
C GLY A 139 -8.65 -7.50 6.62
N ILE A 140 -8.04 -8.52 7.21
CA ILE A 140 -8.76 -9.53 8.01
C ILE A 140 -9.46 -8.89 9.20
N VAL A 141 -8.77 -7.98 9.92
CA VAL A 141 -9.38 -7.23 11.04
C VAL A 141 -10.58 -6.41 10.56
N LEU A 142 -10.44 -5.71 9.43
CA LEU A 142 -11.53 -4.92 8.84
C LEU A 142 -12.70 -5.80 8.36
N CYS A 143 -12.43 -6.99 7.84
CA CYS A 143 -13.46 -7.96 7.47
C CYS A 143 -14.29 -8.38 8.68
N VAL A 144 -13.63 -8.75 9.79
CA VAL A 144 -14.31 -9.18 11.02
C VAL A 144 -15.10 -8.03 11.65
N LEU A 145 -14.54 -6.82 11.64
CA LEU A 145 -15.23 -5.62 12.14
C LEU A 145 -16.43 -5.24 11.25
N GLY A 146 -16.30 -5.38 9.92
CA GLY A 146 -17.35 -5.12 8.96
C GLY A 146 -18.54 -6.06 9.15
N ASP A 147 -18.28 -7.38 9.17
CA ASP A 147 -19.28 -8.42 9.37
C ASP A 147 -20.10 -8.19 10.65
N GLY A 148 -19.43 -7.93 11.78
CA GLY A 148 -20.10 -7.61 13.05
C GLY A 148 -20.89 -6.30 13.03
N ALA A 149 -20.43 -5.29 12.29
CA ALA A 149 -21.16 -4.03 12.13
C ALA A 149 -22.40 -4.20 11.24
N GLY A 150 -22.29 -4.96 10.14
CA GLY A 150 -23.39 -5.27 9.22
C GLY A 150 -24.53 -5.99 9.93
N ASP A 151 -24.22 -7.00 10.74
CA ASP A 151 -25.21 -7.72 11.57
C ASP A 151 -25.96 -6.77 12.52
N LEU A 152 -25.24 -5.86 13.19
CA LEU A 152 -25.84 -4.90 14.11
C LEU A 152 -26.75 -3.90 13.39
N MET A 153 -26.35 -3.45 12.20
CA MET A 153 -27.14 -2.55 11.36
C MET A 153 -28.44 -3.20 10.89
N LEU A 154 -28.39 -4.48 10.51
CA LEU A 154 -29.56 -5.21 10.05
C LEU A 154 -30.57 -5.44 11.19
N GLN A 155 -30.09 -5.63 12.41
CA GLN A 155 -30.93 -5.81 13.60
C GLN A 155 -31.53 -4.49 14.14
N ARG A 156 -30.92 -3.34 13.87
CA ARG A 156 -31.28 -2.05 14.49
C ARG A 156 -31.36 -0.92 13.45
N PRO A 157 -32.54 -0.64 12.86
CA PRO A 157 -32.73 0.41 11.84
C PRO A 157 -32.37 1.84 12.27
N ALA A 158 -32.25 2.10 13.57
CA ALA A 158 -31.75 3.38 14.09
C ALA A 158 -30.26 3.60 13.77
N TRP A 159 -29.44 2.55 13.83
CA TRP A 159 -28.02 2.62 13.48
C TRP A 159 -27.83 2.89 12.00
N SER A 160 -28.60 2.24 11.12
CA SER A 160 -28.54 2.45 9.67
C SER A 160 -28.85 3.88 9.26
N ARG A 161 -29.77 4.56 9.97
CA ARG A 161 -30.08 5.99 9.73
C ARG A 161 -29.01 6.95 10.24
N ALA A 162 -28.24 6.56 11.26
CA ALA A 162 -27.16 7.38 11.81
C ALA A 162 -25.86 7.30 10.98
N MET A 163 -25.74 6.32 10.08
CA MET A 163 -24.50 6.08 9.33
C MET A 163 -23.98 7.24 8.50
N PRO A 164 -24.81 8.01 7.77
CA PRO A 164 -24.31 9.16 7.02
C PRO A 164 -23.64 10.20 7.94
N ALA A 165 -24.22 10.44 9.13
CA ALA A 165 -23.65 11.35 10.12
C ALA A 165 -22.36 10.78 10.75
N LEU A 166 -22.34 9.48 11.10
CA LEU A 166 -21.14 8.81 11.61
C LEU A 166 -20.00 8.81 10.58
N GLY A 167 -20.33 8.61 9.30
CA GLY A 167 -19.40 8.72 8.18
C GLY A 167 -18.81 10.12 8.07
N GLY A 168 -19.65 11.16 8.05
CA GLY A 168 -19.19 12.56 8.05
C GLY A 168 -18.27 12.89 9.22
N ALA A 169 -18.66 12.50 10.45
CA ALA A 169 -17.83 12.67 11.64
C ALA A 169 -16.49 11.93 11.54
N THR A 170 -16.49 10.70 11.01
CA THR A 170 -15.27 9.90 10.82
C THR A 170 -14.32 10.57 9.83
N VAL A 171 -14.84 11.12 8.72
CA VAL A 171 -14.04 11.86 7.73
C VAL A 171 -13.43 13.13 8.33
N ILE A 172 -14.17 13.85 9.20
CA ILE A 172 -13.63 15.01 9.93
C ILE A 172 -12.49 14.58 10.86
N ILE A 173 -12.70 13.54 11.68
CA ILE A 173 -11.67 13.03 12.61
C ILE A 173 -10.42 12.58 11.84
N ALA A 174 -10.61 11.86 10.73
CA ALA A 174 -9.52 11.44 9.87
C ALA A 174 -8.77 12.63 9.24
N GLY A 175 -9.50 13.68 8.84
CA GLY A 175 -8.93 14.93 8.37
C GLY A 175 -8.12 15.65 9.46
N MET A 176 -8.62 15.72 10.69
CA MET A 176 -7.88 16.28 11.82
C MET A 176 -6.61 15.48 12.15
N ALA A 177 -6.66 14.16 12.02
CA ALA A 177 -5.51 13.29 12.25
C ALA A 177 -4.33 13.58 11.29
N GLN A 178 -4.59 14.24 10.14
CA GLN A 178 -3.54 14.69 9.22
C GLN A 178 -2.55 15.66 9.87
N PHE A 179 -3.01 16.46 10.83
CA PHE A 179 -2.18 17.46 11.51
C PHE A 179 -1.41 16.91 12.72
N SER A 180 -1.55 15.61 13.01
CA SER A 180 -0.94 14.98 14.19
C SER A 180 0.58 14.85 14.07
N ALA A 181 1.27 14.91 15.21
CA ALA A 181 2.69 14.58 15.30
C ALA A 181 2.95 13.10 14.98
N TRP A 182 2.00 12.23 15.36
CA TRP A 182 1.99 10.80 15.05
C TRP A 182 2.14 10.54 13.55
N LYS A 183 1.26 11.12 12.71
CA LYS A 183 1.31 10.92 11.27
C LYS A 183 2.63 11.41 10.67
N ARG A 184 3.12 12.59 11.10
CA ARG A 184 4.41 13.12 10.66
C ARG A 184 5.58 12.19 11.00
N HIS A 185 5.57 11.60 12.21
CA HIS A 185 6.59 10.65 12.63
C HIS A 185 6.60 9.40 11.75
N HIS A 186 5.44 8.75 11.56
CA HIS A 186 5.35 7.53 10.75
C HIS A 186 5.68 7.77 9.27
N LEU A 187 5.30 8.93 8.70
CA LEU A 187 5.71 9.31 7.34
C LEU A 187 7.23 9.51 7.24
N ALA A 188 7.86 10.13 8.25
CA ALA A 188 9.31 10.27 8.30
C ALA A 188 10.01 8.90 8.33
N CYS A 189 9.50 7.94 9.13
CA CYS A 189 9.99 6.57 9.15
C CYS A 189 9.82 5.86 7.79
N CYS A 190 8.67 6.02 7.13
CA CYS A 190 8.45 5.45 5.79
C CYS A 190 9.45 5.99 4.76
N ARG A 191 9.73 7.30 4.79
CA ARG A 191 10.69 7.93 3.89
C ARG A 191 12.14 7.55 4.22
N ALA A 192 12.47 7.37 5.49
CA ALA A 192 13.81 6.97 5.92
C ALA A 192 14.11 5.47 5.69
N ALA A 193 13.09 4.64 5.50
CA ALA A 193 13.27 3.22 5.25
C ALA A 193 14.26 2.96 4.11
N PHE A 194 15.24 2.09 4.37
CA PHE A 194 16.29 1.68 3.42
C PHE A 194 17.25 2.79 2.95
N ALA A 195 17.23 3.98 3.56
CA ALA A 195 18.07 5.09 3.12
C ALA A 195 19.47 5.14 3.77
N HIS A 196 19.68 4.46 4.91
CA HIS A 196 20.89 4.64 5.73
C HIS A 196 21.43 3.36 6.40
N ASP A 197 20.83 2.20 6.14
CA ASP A 197 21.28 0.97 6.78
C ASP A 197 22.42 0.38 5.95
N ASP A 198 23.62 0.26 6.54
CA ASP A 198 24.70 -0.53 5.95
C ASP A 198 24.41 -2.02 6.24
N PRO A 199 24.14 -2.83 5.21
CA PRO A 199 23.81 -4.24 5.41
C PRO A 199 24.99 -5.02 6.02
N ALA A 200 26.23 -4.56 5.86
CA ALA A 200 27.40 -5.20 6.44
C ALA A 200 27.46 -5.08 7.97
N VAL A 201 26.86 -4.03 8.53
CA VAL A 201 26.87 -3.75 9.99
C VAL A 201 25.63 -4.34 10.68
N ARG A 202 24.46 -4.23 10.06
CA ARG A 202 23.18 -4.62 10.67
C ARG A 202 22.75 -6.06 10.36
N GLY A 203 23.33 -6.68 9.33
CA GLY A 203 22.80 -7.90 8.74
C GLY A 203 21.52 -7.63 7.92
N ILE A 204 21.11 -8.60 7.09
CA ILE A 204 19.96 -8.45 6.21
C ILE A 204 18.84 -9.37 6.69
N ASP A 205 17.76 -8.76 7.17
CA ASP A 205 16.49 -9.44 7.42
C ASP A 205 15.39 -8.75 6.63
N ALA A 206 15.32 -9.12 5.36
CA ALA A 206 14.43 -8.49 4.40
C ALA A 206 12.95 -8.62 4.79
N TRP A 207 12.54 -9.75 5.38
CA TRP A 207 11.17 -9.93 5.86
C TRP A 207 10.84 -8.94 6.98
N HIS A 208 11.67 -8.87 8.02
CA HIS A 208 11.44 -7.94 9.14
C HIS A 208 11.49 -6.48 8.70
N ASP A 209 12.39 -6.12 7.78
CA ASP A 209 12.45 -4.77 7.26
C ASP A 209 11.17 -4.41 6.48
N GLY A 210 10.66 -5.36 5.69
CA GLY A 210 9.36 -5.27 5.02
C GLY A 210 8.20 -5.07 5.99
N VAL A 211 8.12 -5.90 7.03
CA VAL A 211 7.10 -5.81 8.09
C VAL A 211 7.17 -4.45 8.79
N ARG A 212 8.36 -3.98 9.17
CA ARG A 212 8.55 -2.68 9.83
C ARG A 212 8.06 -1.53 8.94
N LEU A 213 8.42 -1.54 7.65
CA LEU A 213 7.92 -0.56 6.69
C LEU A 213 6.39 -0.63 6.56
N GLY A 214 5.84 -1.85 6.53
CA GLY A 214 4.39 -2.11 6.52
C GLY A 214 3.68 -1.50 7.72
N LEU A 215 4.18 -1.72 8.93
CA LEU A 215 3.60 -1.17 10.17
C LEU A 215 3.61 0.36 10.17
N HIS A 216 4.73 1.00 9.79
CA HIS A 216 4.76 2.46 9.68
C HIS A 216 3.81 2.98 8.61
N CYS A 217 3.67 2.26 7.48
CA CYS A 217 2.77 2.65 6.41
C CYS A 217 1.31 2.57 6.83
N ASN A 218 0.91 1.45 7.46
CA ASN A 218 -0.43 1.28 8.00
C ASN A 218 -0.77 2.36 9.03
N ALA A 219 0.13 2.64 9.98
CA ALA A 219 -0.06 3.69 10.98
C ALA A 219 -0.16 5.10 10.36
N ALA A 220 0.63 5.40 9.33
CA ALA A 220 0.57 6.70 8.64
C ALA A 220 -0.71 6.87 7.79
N CYS A 221 -1.19 5.79 7.17
CA CYS A 221 -2.32 5.82 6.24
C CYS A 221 -3.65 5.49 6.91
N ALA A 222 -3.66 5.08 8.18
CA ALA A 222 -4.86 4.65 8.91
C ALA A 222 -6.05 5.62 8.78
N ASN A 223 -5.78 6.93 8.82
CA ASN A 223 -6.82 7.94 8.65
C ASN A 223 -7.43 7.95 7.24
N LEU A 224 -6.60 7.80 6.19
CA LEU A 224 -7.06 7.72 4.81
C LEU A 224 -7.75 6.38 4.51
N THR A 225 -7.29 5.29 5.13
CA THR A 225 -7.98 4.00 5.09
C THR A 225 -9.36 4.10 5.74
N ALA A 226 -9.50 4.82 6.86
CA ALA A 226 -10.80 5.07 7.48
C ALA A 226 -11.75 5.86 6.56
N VAL A 227 -11.24 6.88 5.87
CA VAL A 227 -12.01 7.62 4.85
C VAL A 227 -12.45 6.70 3.71
N LEU A 228 -11.55 5.84 3.22
CA LEU A 228 -11.89 4.88 2.15
C LEU A 228 -12.99 3.91 2.59
N LEU A 229 -12.96 3.44 3.84
CA LEU A 229 -14.00 2.57 4.39
C LEU A 229 -15.36 3.27 4.43
N VAL A 230 -15.40 4.55 4.83
CA VAL A 230 -16.63 5.35 4.89
C VAL A 230 -17.19 5.64 3.48
N LEU A 231 -16.33 6.01 2.54
CA LEU A 231 -16.74 6.29 1.16
C LEU A 231 -17.14 5.00 0.40
N GLY A 232 -16.69 3.85 0.90
CA GLY A 232 -16.89 2.55 0.27
C GLY A 232 -15.60 2.08 -0.39
N VAL A 233 -15.11 0.93 0.09
CA VAL A 233 -13.89 0.29 -0.42
C VAL A 233 -14.00 -0.08 -1.90
N MET A 234 -15.22 -0.21 -2.43
CA MET A 234 -15.50 -0.58 -3.82
C MET A 234 -15.70 0.62 -4.76
N ASP A 235 -15.69 1.86 -4.25
CA ASP A 235 -15.72 3.03 -5.11
C ASP A 235 -14.33 3.27 -5.72
N LEU A 236 -14.17 2.89 -6.99
CA LEU A 236 -12.92 3.07 -7.75
C LEU A 236 -12.41 4.53 -7.74
N ARG A 237 -13.29 5.53 -7.68
CA ARG A 237 -12.90 6.94 -7.59
C ARG A 237 -12.34 7.25 -6.21
N ALA A 238 -13.00 6.80 -5.15
CA ALA A 238 -12.50 6.96 -3.78
C ALA A 238 -11.15 6.27 -3.61
N MET A 239 -11.00 5.05 -4.13
CA MET A 239 -9.75 4.31 -4.14
C MET A 239 -8.63 5.06 -4.85
N ALA A 240 -8.91 5.57 -6.07
CA ALA A 240 -7.92 6.33 -6.83
C ALA A 240 -7.50 7.62 -6.10
N LEU A 241 -8.44 8.36 -5.54
CA LEU A 241 -8.17 9.59 -4.78
C LEU A 241 -7.35 9.30 -3.52
N VAL A 242 -7.70 8.26 -2.76
CA VAL A 242 -6.97 7.87 -1.55
C VAL A 242 -5.58 7.35 -1.89
N ALA A 243 -5.43 6.52 -2.92
CA ALA A 243 -4.12 6.05 -3.39
C ALA A 243 -3.23 7.21 -3.84
N ALA A 244 -3.80 8.18 -4.58
CA ALA A 244 -3.10 9.38 -5.01
C ALA A 244 -2.68 10.24 -3.80
N ALA A 245 -3.57 10.44 -2.81
CA ALA A 245 -3.25 11.16 -1.58
C ALA A 245 -2.13 10.48 -0.78
N ILE A 246 -2.21 9.16 -0.56
CA ILE A 246 -1.16 8.39 0.14
C ILE A 246 0.17 8.51 -0.60
N THR A 247 0.15 8.34 -1.93
CA THR A 247 1.36 8.43 -2.76
C THR A 247 1.95 9.84 -2.71
N ALA A 248 1.12 10.88 -2.84
CA ALA A 248 1.55 12.27 -2.73
C ALA A 248 2.15 12.55 -1.35
N GLU A 249 1.47 12.19 -0.26
CA GLU A 249 1.99 12.37 1.10
C GLU A 249 3.34 11.67 1.31
N ARG A 250 3.51 10.47 0.73
CA ARG A 250 4.72 9.67 0.92
C ARG A 250 5.90 10.20 0.10
N LEU A 251 5.65 10.58 -1.15
CA LEU A 251 6.68 11.02 -2.10
C LEU A 251 6.98 12.52 -2.02
N ALA A 252 6.10 13.32 -1.42
CA ALA A 252 6.29 14.75 -1.27
C ALA A 252 7.58 15.07 -0.47
N PRO A 253 8.39 16.03 -0.94
CA PRO A 253 9.70 16.35 -0.39
C PRO A 253 9.62 17.03 0.99
N ARG A 254 9.47 16.25 2.08
CA ARG A 254 9.47 16.69 3.50
C ARG A 254 8.55 17.88 3.85
N ASP A 255 7.82 18.41 2.89
CA ASP A 255 6.99 19.58 2.99
C ASP A 255 5.67 19.19 3.65
N ALA A 256 5.41 19.80 4.80
CA ALA A 256 4.19 19.57 5.55
C ALA A 256 2.92 20.03 4.80
N ASN A 257 3.07 20.67 3.64
CA ASN A 257 2.00 21.30 2.89
C ASN A 257 1.04 20.28 2.27
N VAL A 258 1.53 19.22 1.63
CA VAL A 258 0.66 18.19 1.01
C VAL A 258 -0.25 17.54 2.04
N VAL A 259 0.32 17.10 3.17
CA VAL A 259 -0.42 16.46 4.27
C VAL A 259 -1.49 17.41 4.84
N ARG A 260 -1.14 18.69 5.03
CA ARG A 260 -2.07 19.72 5.53
C ARG A 260 -3.19 20.00 4.54
N SER A 261 -2.90 20.12 3.25
CA SER A 261 -3.89 20.34 2.21
C SER A 261 -4.90 19.18 2.15
N VAL A 262 -4.43 17.94 2.19
CA VAL A 262 -5.30 16.76 2.28
C VAL A 262 -6.17 16.82 3.54
N GLY A 263 -5.60 17.21 4.69
CA GLY A 263 -6.35 17.41 5.94
C GLY A 263 -7.46 18.45 5.84
N VAL A 264 -7.16 19.63 5.28
CA VAL A 264 -8.17 20.69 5.10
C VAL A 264 -9.29 20.21 4.18
N VAL A 265 -8.97 19.55 3.07
CA VAL A 265 -9.96 19.00 2.14
C VAL A 265 -10.85 17.98 2.83
N LEU A 266 -10.27 17.03 3.58
CA LEU A 266 -11.05 16.01 4.30
C LEU A 266 -11.96 16.63 5.37
N VAL A 267 -11.47 17.60 6.14
CA VAL A 267 -12.32 18.29 7.13
C VAL A 267 -13.48 19.01 6.44
N GLY A 268 -13.23 19.70 5.32
CA GLY A 268 -14.28 20.38 4.56
C GLY A 268 -15.32 19.43 3.98
N VAL A 269 -14.88 18.32 3.35
CA VAL A 269 -15.76 17.29 2.81
C VAL A 269 -16.57 16.63 3.93
N GLY A 270 -15.93 16.24 5.03
CA GLY A 270 -16.61 15.62 6.17
C GLY A 270 -17.64 16.55 6.81
N ALA A 271 -17.34 17.84 6.95
CA ALA A 271 -18.29 18.84 7.46
C ALA A 271 -19.49 19.03 6.52
N CYS A 272 -19.27 19.04 5.20
CA CYS A 272 -20.33 19.09 4.20
C CYS A 272 -21.26 17.87 4.31
N VAL A 273 -20.68 16.66 4.34
CA VAL A 273 -21.43 15.40 4.47
C VAL A 273 -22.20 15.34 5.78
N LEU A 274 -21.57 15.73 6.89
CA LEU A 274 -22.23 15.76 8.20
C LEU A 274 -23.38 16.77 8.23
N GLY A 275 -23.20 17.96 7.63
CA GLY A 275 -24.24 18.97 7.52
C GLY A 275 -25.44 18.49 6.69
N GLN A 276 -25.19 17.81 5.57
CA GLN A 276 -26.25 17.22 4.74
C GLN A 276 -27.01 16.09 5.45
N ALA A 277 -26.32 15.30 6.29
CA ALA A 277 -26.94 14.23 7.04
C ALA A 277 -27.83 14.71 8.21
N LEU A 278 -27.64 15.95 8.67
CA LEU A 278 -28.37 16.54 9.79
C LEU A 278 -29.48 17.51 9.35
N ALA A 279 -29.56 17.83 8.05
CA ALA A 279 -30.57 18.72 7.46
C ALA A 279 -31.85 17.95 7.11
#